data_AF-A0A7X1HGJ6-F1
#
_entry.id   AF-A0A7X1HGJ6-F1
#
_cell.length_a   1.000
_cell.length_b   1.000
_cell.length_c   1.000
_cell.angle_alpha   90.00
_cell.angle_beta   90.00
_cell.angle_gamma   90.00
#
_symmetry.space_group_name_H-M   'P 1'
#
loop_
_entity.id
_entity.type
_entity.pdbx_description
1 polymer ?
#
loop_
_entity_poly.entity_id
_entity_poly.type
_entity_poly.pdbx_seq_one_letter_code
_entity_poly.pdbx_strand_id
1 'polypeptide(L)' 'MSFPAPIYATLTEVEGEEGYQLIWSRPSRD' A
#
# COMPACT_ATOMS: atom_id res chain seq x y z
N MET A 1 2.50 25.48 -0.93
CA MET A 1 3.11 24.28 -1.57
C MET A 1 2.11 23.13 -1.48
N SER A 2 1.84 22.41 -2.57
CA SER A 2 1.02 21.18 -2.53
C SER A 2 1.94 19.98 -2.36
N PHE A 3 1.82 19.27 -1.24
CA PHE A 3 2.41 17.95 -1.10
C PHE A 3 1.45 16.92 -1.71
N PRO A 4 1.95 15.97 -2.53
CA PRO A 4 1.11 14.87 -2.99
C PRO A 4 0.55 14.12 -1.78
N ALA A 5 -0.67 13.60 -1.91
CA ALA A 5 -1.27 12.82 -0.84
C ALA A 5 -0.32 11.66 -0.46
N PRO A 6 -0.16 11.34 0.83
CA PRO A 6 0.69 10.25 1.24
C PRO A 6 0.21 8.95 0.59
N ILE A 7 1.13 8.14 0.07
CA ILE A 7 0.85 6.79 -0.41
C ILE A 7 1.13 5.84 0.74
N TYR A 8 0.17 4.97 1.05
CA TYR A 8 0.31 3.95 2.09
C TYR A 8 0.68 2.62 1.44
N ALA A 9 1.52 1.84 2.12
CA ALA A 9 1.84 0.47 1.73
C ALA A 9 1.60 -0.44 2.92
N THR A 10 0.95 -1.57 2.68
CA THR A 10 0.75 -2.62 3.68
C THR A 10 1.40 -3.90 3.18
N LEU A 11 2.26 -4.46 4.01
CA LEU A 11 2.86 -5.77 3.78
C LEU A 11 1.88 -6.83 4.30
N THR A 12 1.46 -7.74 3.44
CA THR A 12 0.60 -8.88 3.81
C THR A 12 1.34 -10.18 3.55
N GLU A 13 1.20 -11.13 4.47
CA GLU A 13 1.58 -12.52 4.20
C GLU A 13 0.64 -13.12 3.16
N VAL A 14 1.18 -13.97 2.29
CA VAL A 14 0.39 -14.69 1.27
C VAL A 14 0.21 -16.12 1.74
N GLU A 15 -1.04 -16.51 2.00
CA GLU A 15 -1.34 -17.86 2.46
C GLU A 15 -1.01 -18.87 1.36
N GLY A 16 -0.11 -19.82 1.65
CA GLY A 16 0.36 -20.83 0.70
C GLY A 16 1.67 -20.49 -0.02
N GLU A 17 2.28 -19.33 0.23
CA GLU A 17 3.60 -18.97 -0.30
C GLU A 17 4.58 -18.53 0.80
N GLU A 18 5.88 -18.82 0.63
CA GLU A 18 6.94 -18.29 1.49
C GLU A 18 7.28 -16.85 1.07
N GLY A 19 6.34 -15.93 1.27
CA GLY A 19 6.49 -14.56 0.79
C GLY A 19 5.51 -13.55 1.36
N TYR A 20 5.86 -12.28 1.16
CA TYR A 20 5.02 -11.15 1.51
C TYR A 20 4.66 -10.36 0.25
N GLN A 21 3.41 -9.93 0.16
CA GLN A 21 2.92 -9.05 -0.88
C GLN A 21 2.80 -7.62 -0.37
N LEU A 22 3.16 -6.66 -1.23
CA LEU A 22 2.99 -5.23 -0.99
C LEU A 22 1.69 -4.73 -1.64
N ILE A 23 0.75 -4.29 -0.81
CA ILE A 23 -0.49 -3.64 -1.24
C ILE A 23 -0.31 -2.13 -1.15
N TRP A 24 -0.48 -1.43 -2.28
CA TRP A 24 -0.35 0.02 -2.38
C TRP A 24 -1.72 0.70 -2.33
N SER A 25 -1.93 1.59 -1.37
CA SER A 25 -3.16 2.33 -1.16
C SER A 25 -2.93 3.82 -1.33
N ARG A 26 -3.67 4.45 -2.25
CA ARG A 26 -3.71 5.90 -2.38
C ARG A 26 -4.99 6.41 -1.72
N PRO A 27 -4.94 7.33 -0.75
CA PRO A 27 -6.14 8.01 -0.30
C PRO A 27 -6.70 8.78 -1.50
N SER A 28 -7.88 8.36 -1.96
CA SER A 28 -8.67 9.06 -2.95
C SER A 28 -9.05 10.41 -2.38
N ARG A 29 -8.26 11.45 -2.70
CA ARG A 29 -8.69 12.84 -2.53
C ARG A 29 -9.65 13.16 -3.68
N ASP A 30 -10.86 12.64 -3.60
CA ASP A 30 -12.02 13.33 -4.19
C ASP A 30 -12.57 14.28 -3.11
#